data_AF-A0A950IYR6-F1
#
_entry.id   AF-A0A950IYR6-F1
#
_cell.length_a   1.000
_cell.length_b   1.000
_cell.length_c   1.000
_cell.angle_alpha   90.00
_cell.angle_beta   90.00
_cell.angle_gamma   90.00
#
_symmetry.space_group_name_H-M   'P 1'
#
loop_
_entity.id
_entity.type
_entity.pdbx_description
1 polymer ?
#
loop_
_entity_poly.entity_id
_entity_poly.type
_entity_poly.pdbx_seq_one_letter_code
_entity_poly.pdbx_strand_id
1 'polypeptide(L)'
;MTAHEGSPSPTSQNRGVGHPDFVNGIDLASLETALAGTRFVGKVRLFASIPSTNTHAMAEGETGAPDGMVYVADEQTAGRG
;
A
#
# COMPACT_ATOMS: atom_id res chain seq x y z
N MET A 1 -2.10 -39.18 28.52
CA MET A 1 -1.28 -39.33 27.29
C MET A 1 -0.55 -38.03 27.09
N THR A 2 0.75 -38.07 27.34
CA THR A 2 1.66 -36.93 27.49
C THR A 2 2.13 -36.44 26.12
N ALA A 3 2.19 -35.12 25.95
CA ALA A 3 2.67 -34.45 24.76
C ALA A 3 4.17 -34.72 24.53
N HIS A 4 4.58 -34.83 23.25
CA HIS A 4 5.95 -34.59 22.84
C HIS A 4 5.97 -33.85 21.50
N GLU A 5 6.71 -32.73 21.54
CA GLU A 5 6.94 -31.74 20.52
C GLU A 5 7.77 -32.28 19.34
N GLY A 6 7.54 -31.73 18.15
CA GLY A 6 8.28 -32.06 16.94
C GLY A 6 8.39 -30.87 15.99
N SER A 7 9.48 -30.12 16.15
CA SER A 7 10.18 -29.30 15.14
C SER A 7 9.52 -28.01 14.62
N PRO A 8 10.05 -26.82 14.98
CA PRO A 8 9.91 -25.65 14.11
C PRO A 8 10.84 -25.78 12.89
N SER A 9 10.25 -25.95 11.72
CA SER A 9 10.91 -25.78 10.41
C SER A 9 11.35 -24.32 10.19
N PRO A 10 12.37 -24.09 9.35
CA PRO A 10 13.38 -23.06 9.57
C PRO A 10 12.88 -21.65 9.31
N THR A 11 13.28 -20.76 10.22
CA THR A 11 13.48 -19.32 10.08
C THR A 11 13.49 -18.85 8.63
N SER A 12 12.39 -18.23 8.20
CA SER A 12 12.41 -17.31 7.06
C SER A 12 13.37 -16.18 7.44
N GLN A 13 14.60 -16.28 6.94
CA GLN A 13 15.58 -15.22 7.05
C GLN A 13 15.01 -14.02 6.29
N ASN A 14 14.46 -13.05 7.03
CA ASN A 14 14.38 -11.66 6.60
C ASN A 14 15.80 -11.18 6.33
N ARG A 15 16.32 -11.50 5.15
CA ARG A 15 17.56 -10.94 4.65
C ARG A 15 17.24 -9.49 4.32
N GLY A 16 17.47 -8.63 5.31
CA GLY A 16 17.28 -7.20 5.21
C GLY A 16 18.15 -6.61 4.12
N VAL A 17 17.63 -6.56 2.91
CA VAL A 17 17.96 -5.51 1.96
C VAL A 17 16.95 -4.43 2.30
N GLY A 18 17.35 -3.46 3.13
CA GLY A 18 16.50 -2.31 3.43
C GLY A 18 16.27 -1.56 2.12
N HIS A 19 15.15 -1.85 1.46
CA HIS A 19 14.67 -0.98 0.39
C HIS A 19 14.29 0.34 1.07
N PRO A 20 14.90 1.47 0.68
CA PRO A 20 14.87 2.69 1.48
C PRO A 20 13.47 3.30 1.66
N ASP A 21 12.47 2.87 0.88
CA ASP A 21 11.20 3.60 0.76
C ASP A 21 9.95 2.72 0.94
N PHE A 22 9.99 1.74 1.86
CA PHE A 22 8.76 1.03 2.25
C PHE A 22 7.85 1.95 3.06
N VAL A 23 6.73 2.38 2.47
CA VAL A 23 5.66 3.11 3.17
C VAL A 23 4.47 2.17 3.29
N ASN A 24 4.04 1.88 4.52
CA ASN A 24 2.91 0.98 4.80
C ASN A 24 3.02 -0.41 4.13
N GLY A 25 4.25 -0.94 4.03
CA GLY A 25 4.51 -2.22 3.37
C GLY A 25 4.56 -2.18 1.85
N ILE A 26 4.34 -1.01 1.23
CA ILE A 26 4.48 -0.78 -0.21
C ILE A 26 5.90 -0.30 -0.49
N ASP A 27 6.61 -1.01 -1.37
CA ASP A 27 7.86 -0.54 -1.96
C ASP A 27 7.55 0.57 -2.96
N LEU A 28 7.75 1.82 -2.54
CA LEU A 28 7.38 2.98 -3.36
C LEU A 28 8.27 3.11 -4.60
N ALA A 29 9.56 2.78 -4.52
CA ALA A 29 10.44 2.93 -5.68
C ALA A 29 10.17 1.87 -6.76
N SER A 30 9.87 0.64 -6.35
CA SER A 30 9.41 -0.40 -7.28
C SER A 30 8.05 -0.04 -7.89
N LEU A 31 7.14 0.54 -7.10
CA LEU A 31 5.85 1.02 -7.60
C LEU A 31 6.02 2.15 -8.62
N GLU A 32 6.81 3.18 -8.32
CA GLU A 32 7.09 4.28 -9.24
C GLU A 32 7.75 3.80 -10.53
N THR A 33 8.69 2.85 -10.43
CA THR A 33 9.32 2.22 -11.60
C THR A 33 8.29 1.46 -12.45
N ALA A 34 7.39 0.72 -11.83
CA ALA A 34 6.34 -0.03 -12.53
C ALA A 34 5.30 0.89 -13.19
N LEU A 35 5.07 2.08 -12.63
CA LEU A 35 4.14 3.07 -13.18
C LEU A 35 4.79 4.01 -14.20
N ALA A 36 6.10 3.93 -14.42
CA ALA A 36 6.82 4.79 -15.35
C ALA A 36 6.19 4.75 -16.76
N GLY A 37 5.99 5.93 -17.35
CA GLY A 37 5.34 6.09 -18.66
C GLY A 37 3.81 6.00 -18.65
N THR A 38 3.19 5.76 -17.49
CA THR A 38 1.73 5.84 -17.33
C THR A 38 1.31 7.22 -16.79
N ARG A 39 0.01 7.53 -16.88
CA ARG A 39 -0.54 8.76 -16.29
C ARG A 39 -0.52 8.79 -14.76
N PHE A 40 -0.22 7.65 -14.11
CA PHE A 40 -0.29 7.46 -12.66
C PHE A 40 1.06 7.65 -11.94
N VAL A 41 2.17 7.76 -12.69
CA VAL A 41 3.52 7.99 -12.12
C VAL A 41 3.57 9.26 -11.26
N GLY A 42 4.14 9.17 -10.06
CA GLY A 42 4.22 10.26 -9.07
C GLY A 42 2.88 10.70 -8.46
N LYS A 43 1.77 10.01 -8.78
CA LYS A 43 0.41 10.41 -8.42
C LYS A 43 -0.29 9.45 -7.46
N VAL A 44 0.46 8.53 -6.88
CA VAL A 44 -0.04 7.66 -5.81
C VAL A 44 0.04 8.40 -4.47
N ARG A 45 -1.03 8.30 -3.67
CA ARG A 45 -1.10 8.79 -2.29
C ARG A 45 -1.54 7.64 -1.40
N LEU A 46 -0.79 7.44 -0.32
CA LEU A 46 -1.00 6.35 0.64
C LEU A 46 -1.61 6.91 1.93
N PHE A 47 -2.60 6.22 2.47
CA PHE A 47 -3.22 6.51 3.76
C PHE A 47 -3.13 5.29 4.67
N ALA A 48 -2.83 5.48 5.96
CA ALA A 48 -2.91 4.38 6.91
C ALA A 48 -4.38 3.98 7.17
N SER A 49 -5.27 4.96 7.37
CA SER A 49 -6.69 4.73 7.56
C SER A 49 -7.48 5.95 7.07
N ILE A 50 -8.55 5.72 6.31
CA ILE A 50 -9.43 6.76 5.76
C ILE A 50 -10.88 6.28 5.73
N PRO A 51 -11.91 7.13 5.78
CA PRO A 51 -13.28 6.67 5.64
C PRO A 51 -13.53 5.92 4.32
N SER A 52 -13.16 6.51 3.18
CA SER A 52 -13.31 5.86 1.88
C SER A 52 -12.36 6.46 0.85
N THR A 53 -11.66 5.60 0.11
CA THR A 53 -10.80 6.00 -1.00
C THR A 53 -11.61 6.62 -2.14
N ASN A 54 -12.78 6.06 -2.46
CA ASN A 54 -13.63 6.57 -3.53
C ASN A 54 -14.22 7.93 -3.20
N THR A 55 -14.71 8.13 -1.97
CA THR A 55 -15.22 9.44 -1.52
C THR A 55 -14.11 10.49 -1.52
N HIS A 56 -12.91 10.13 -1.08
CA HIS A 56 -11.77 11.03 -1.13
C HIS A 56 -11.37 11.39 -2.56
N ALA A 57 -11.31 10.41 -3.47
CA ALA A 57 -11.00 10.63 -4.87
C ALA A 57 -12.00 11.59 -5.55
N MET A 58 -13.30 11.44 -5.27
CA MET A 58 -14.32 12.36 -5.77
C MET A 58 -14.10 13.80 -5.26
N ALA A 59 -13.88 13.97 -3.95
CA ALA A 59 -13.65 15.29 -3.36
C ALA A 59 -12.39 15.98 -3.91
N GLU A 60 -11.29 15.24 -4.07
CA GLU A 60 -10.07 15.77 -4.69
C GLU A 60 -10.31 16.13 -6.16
N GLY A 61 -11.06 15.31 -6.90
CA GLY A 61 -11.46 15.62 -8.27
C GLY A 61 -12.29 16.92 -8.37
N GLU A 62 -13.22 17.13 -7.44
CA GLU A 62 -14.04 18.35 -7.36
C GLU A 62 -13.20 19.60 -7.08
N THR A 63 -12.08 19.46 -6.37
CA THR A 63 -11.14 20.57 -6.09
C THR A 63 -10.07 20.75 -7.17
N GLY A 64 -10.13 19.95 -8.24
CA GLY A 64 -9.25 20.08 -9.39
C GLY A 64 -7.94 19.30 -9.28
N ALA A 65 -7.93 18.20 -8.51
CA ALA A 65 -6.78 17.30 -8.49
C ALA A 65 -6.40 16.83 -9.91
N PRO A 66 -5.10 16.67 -10.21
CA PRO A 66 -4.66 16.26 -11.54
C PRO A 66 -5.28 14.93 -12.00
N ASP A 67 -5.48 14.77 -13.31
CA ASP A 67 -5.90 13.47 -13.85
C ASP A 67 -4.86 12.38 -13.53
N GLY A 68 -5.34 11.18 -13.21
CA GLY A 68 -4.49 10.04 -12.87
C GLY A 68 -4.02 9.99 -11.42
N MET A 69 -4.63 10.76 -10.51
CA MET A 69 -4.42 10.54 -9.06
C MET A 69 -4.94 9.19 -8.61
N VAL A 70 -4.16 8.51 -7.76
CA VAL A 70 -4.48 7.21 -7.18
C VAL A 70 -4.36 7.30 -5.67
N TYR A 71 -5.40 6.86 -4.97
CA TYR A 71 -5.46 6.89 -3.51
C TYR A 71 -5.59 5.46 -2.98
N VAL A 72 -4.63 5.06 -2.17
CA VAL A 72 -4.55 3.71 -1.58
C VAL A 72 -4.61 3.86 -0.07
N ALA A 73 -5.36 2.99 0.60
CA ALA A 73 -5.44 2.96 2.05
C ALA A 73 -5.23 1.55 2.59
N ASP A 74 -4.52 1.42 3.71
CA ASP A 74 -4.40 0.13 4.39
C ASP A 74 -5.75 -0.27 5.02
N GLU A 75 -6.49 0.71 5.55
CA GLU A 75 -7.81 0.52 6.14
C GLU A 75 -8.83 1.55 5.60
N GLN A 76 -10.02 1.07 5.22
CA GLN A 76 -11.19 1.90 4.98
C GLN A 76 -12.23 1.72 6.10
N THR A 77 -12.51 2.76 6.88
CA THR A 77 -13.43 2.67 8.04
C THR A 77 -14.90 2.84 7.67
N ALA A 78 -15.17 3.35 6.47
CA ALA A 78 -16.51 3.54 5.92
C ALA A 78 -16.55 3.17 4.42
N GLY A 79 -15.77 2.15 4.04
CA GLY A 79 -15.72 1.64 2.67
C GLY A 79 -17.10 1.19 2.21
N ARG A 80 -17.47 1.59 1.00
CA ARG A 80 -18.71 1.15 0.34
C ARG A 80 -18.33 0.48 -0.98
N GLY A 81 -18.69 -0.79 -1.09
CA GLY A 81 -18.57 -1.58 -2.32
C GLY A 81 -19.73 -1.33 -3.26
#